data_AF-A0A8S3WE38-F1
#
_entry.id   AF-A0A8S3WE38-F1
#
_cell.length_a   1.000
_cell.length_b   1.000
_cell.length_c   1.000
_cell.angle_alpha   90.00
_cell.angle_beta   90.00
_cell.angle_gamma   90.00
#
_symmetry.space_group_name_H-M   'P 1'
#
loop_
_entity.id
_entity.type
_entity.pdbx_description
1 polymer ?
#
loop_
_entity_poly.entity_id
_entity_poly.type
_entity_poly.pdbx_seq_one_letter_code
_entity_poly.pdbx_strand_id
1 'polypeptide(L)'
;MGYFKAAKHFDVPRTTLFRLCQKNELSPEEAAATKLGRKSVLGDQLENLLVEYILKMESKFHGLTRNDVRRMAYMLAKRNHLENPFGESGMAGKNG
;
A
#
# COMPACT_ATOMS: atom_id res chain seq x y z
N MET A 1 -23.03 -19.91 -14.50
CA MET A 1 -22.68 -20.21 -13.09
C MET A 1 -23.02 -18.99 -12.25
N GLY A 2 -23.97 -19.07 -11.32
CA GLY A 2 -24.35 -17.90 -10.50
C GLY A 2 -23.29 -17.55 -9.44
N TYR A 3 -23.19 -16.28 -9.03
CA TYR A 3 -22.21 -15.80 -8.06
C TYR A 3 -22.16 -16.61 -6.75
N PHE A 4 -23.32 -17.12 -6.29
CA PHE A 4 -23.41 -17.95 -5.09
C PHE A 4 -22.70 -19.30 -5.24
N LYS A 5 -22.84 -19.96 -6.40
CA LYS A 5 -22.20 -21.25 -6.67
C LYS A 5 -20.69 -21.11 -6.85
N ALA A 6 -20.24 -20.01 -7.45
CA ALA A 6 -18.82 -19.67 -7.56
C ALA A 6 -18.22 -19.34 -6.18
N ALA A 7 -18.87 -18.49 -5.38
CA ALA A 7 -18.42 -18.14 -4.03
C ALA A 7 -18.18 -19.36 -3.14
N LYS A 8 -19.10 -20.33 -3.15
CA LYS A 8 -18.96 -21.58 -2.39
C LYS A 8 -17.87 -22.50 -2.93
N HIS A 9 -17.64 -22.50 -4.25
CA HIS A 9 -16.63 -23.35 -4.87
C HIS A 9 -15.21 -22.83 -4.66
N PHE A 10 -15.03 -21.50 -4.67
CA PHE A 10 -13.72 -20.85 -4.54
C PHE A 10 -13.41 -20.36 -3.12
N ASP A 11 -14.32 -20.61 -2.17
CA ASP A 11 -14.21 -20.15 -0.77
C ASP A 11 -13.94 -18.64 -0.64
N VAL A 12 -14.64 -17.85 -1.47
CA VAL A 12 -14.54 -16.39 -1.47
C VAL A 12 -15.91 -15.80 -1.10
N PRO A 13 -15.97 -14.76 -0.23
CA PRO A 13 -17.23 -14.09 0.07
C PRO A 13 -17.96 -13.63 -1.20
N ARG A 14 -19.28 -13.91 -1.27
CA ARG A 14 -20.13 -13.54 -2.42
C ARG A 14 -20.03 -12.05 -2.75
N THR A 15 -19.94 -11.20 -1.73
CA THR A 15 -19.80 -9.74 -1.87
C THR A 15 -18.51 -9.34 -2.56
N THR A 16 -17.39 -10.01 -2.24
CA THR A 16 -16.09 -9.81 -2.92
C THR A 16 -16.18 -10.21 -4.37
N LEU A 17 -16.73 -11.40 -4.66
CA LEU A 17 -16.85 -11.90 -6.03
C LEU A 17 -17.79 -11.03 -6.88
N PHE A 18 -18.92 -10.59 -6.32
CA PHE A 18 -19.84 -9.66 -6.97
C PHE A 18 -19.20 -8.30 -7.25
N ARG A 19 -18.43 -7.75 -6.31
CA ARG A 19 -17.69 -6.48 -6.47
C ARG A 19 -16.63 -6.58 -7.58
N LEU A 20 -15.90 -7.70 -7.65
CA LEU A 20 -14.87 -7.91 -8.67
C LEU A 20 -15.50 -8.11 -10.05
N CYS A 21 -16.58 -8.90 -10.18
CA CYS A 21 -17.26 -9.12 -11.45
C CYS A 21 -17.96 -7.87 -12.01
N GLN A 22 -18.29 -6.88 -11.19
CA GLN A 22 -18.86 -5.60 -11.66
C GLN A 22 -17.81 -4.63 -12.21
N LYS A 23 -16.52 -4.86 -11.95
CA LYS A 23 -15.44 -4.06 -12.54
C LYS A 23 -15.14 -4.58 -13.94
N ASN A 24 -15.96 -4.16 -14.91
CA ASN A 24 -15.86 -4.57 -16.32
C ASN A 24 -14.60 -4.07 -17.04
N GLU A 25 -13.85 -3.16 -16.42
CA GLU A 25 -12.66 -2.51 -16.99
C GLU A 25 -11.34 -3.24 -16.66
N LEU A 26 -11.36 -4.23 -15.75
CA LEU A 26 -10.15 -4.94 -15.33
C LEU A 26 -10.13 -6.37 -15.87
N SER A 27 -8.95 -6.81 -16.33
CA SER A 27 -8.70 -8.23 -16.58
C SER A 27 -8.90 -9.05 -15.29
N PRO A 28 -9.32 -10.33 -15.36
CA PRO A 28 -9.41 -11.20 -14.20
C PRO A 28 -8.13 -11.24 -13.36
N GLU A 29 -6.96 -11.15 -13.99
CA GLU A 29 -5.66 -11.12 -13.32
C GLU A 29 -5.45 -9.81 -12.53
N GLU A 30 -5.84 -8.67 -13.11
CA GLU A 30 -5.73 -7.35 -12.48
C GLU A 30 -6.76 -7.19 -11.34
N ALA A 31 -7.96 -7.75 -11.53
CA ALA A 31 -8.99 -7.80 -10.50
C ALA A 31 -8.53 -8.63 -9.29
N ALA A 32 -7.82 -9.73 -9.51
CA ALA A 32 -7.21 -10.54 -8.46
C ALA A 32 -6.00 -9.84 -7.80
N ALA A 33 -5.18 -9.15 -8.58
CA ALA A 33 -4.02 -8.40 -8.10
C ALA A 33 -4.38 -7.07 -7.41
N THR A 34 -5.67 -6.70 -7.38
CA THR A 34 -6.13 -5.48 -6.71
C THR A 34 -5.81 -5.54 -5.23
N LYS A 35 -4.80 -4.75 -4.79
CA LYS A 35 -4.43 -4.61 -3.38
C LYS A 35 -5.63 -4.15 -2.57
N LEU A 36 -6.04 -4.99 -1.62
CA LEU A 36 -7.13 -4.69 -0.71
C LEU A 36 -6.59 -3.82 0.44
N GLY A 37 -7.08 -2.59 0.58
CA GLY A 37 -6.66 -1.70 1.66
C GLY A 37 -6.60 -0.24 1.25
N ARG A 38 -6.05 0.58 2.16
CA ARG A 38 -5.86 2.02 1.93
C ARG A 38 -4.70 2.22 0.97
N LYS A 39 -4.89 3.09 -0.02
CA LYS A 39 -3.81 3.51 -0.93
C LYS A 39 -2.69 4.17 -0.13
N SER A 40 -1.44 3.97 -0.55
CA SER A 40 -0.32 4.65 0.06
C SER A 40 -0.39 6.15 -0.20
N VAL A 41 0.15 6.91 0.73
CA VAL A 41 0.17 8.39 0.70
C VAL A 41 1.25 8.90 -0.26
N LEU A 42 2.35 8.15 -0.39
CA LEU A 42 3.50 8.50 -1.21
C LEU A 42 3.30 8.10 -2.68
N GLY A 43 2.43 7.13 -2.96
CA GLY A 43 2.28 6.54 -4.29
C GLY A 43 3.41 5.57 -4.65
N ASP A 44 3.17 4.72 -5.65
CA ASP A 44 4.06 3.58 -5.93
C ASP A 44 5.49 4.01 -6.31
N GLN A 45 5.64 5.12 -7.05
CA GLN A 45 6.96 5.60 -7.51
C GLN A 45 7.84 6.04 -6.33
N LEU A 46 7.32 6.86 -5.42
CA LEU A 46 8.07 7.36 -4.27
C LEU A 46 8.32 6.26 -3.23
N GLU A 47 7.39 5.32 -3.06
CA GLU A 47 7.61 4.16 -2.20
C GLU A 47 8.74 3.28 -2.72
N ASN A 48 8.78 2.99 -4.02
CA ASN A 48 9.85 2.20 -4.62
C ASN A 48 11.21 2.88 -4.44
N LEU A 49 11.29 4.20 -4.64
CA LEU A 49 12.50 4.98 -4.42
C LEU A 49 12.96 4.96 -2.96
N LEU A 50 12.00 5.06 -2.02
CA LEU A 50 12.29 4.99 -0.60
C LEU A 50 12.82 3.60 -0.20
N VAL A 51 12.22 2.52 -0.73
CA VAL A 51 12.66 1.14 -0.48
C VAL A 51 14.07 0.91 -1.01
N GLU A 52 14.35 1.33 -2.24
CA GLU A 52 15.68 1.20 -2.83
C GLU A 52 16.74 1.94 -2.00
N TYR A 53 16.40 3.14 -1.52
CA TYR A 53 17.29 3.92 -0.65
C TYR A 53 17.54 3.23 0.70
N ILE A 54 16.49 2.69 1.33
CA ILE A 54 16.60 1.97 2.61
C ILE A 54 17.51 0.75 2.46
N LEU A 55 17.33 -0.06 1.42
CA LEU A 55 18.16 -1.25 1.17
C LEU A 55 19.64 -0.89 0.93
N LYS A 56 19.89 0.21 0.22
CA LYS A 56 21.25 0.73 0.01
C LYS A 56 21.87 1.26 1.31
N MET A 57 21.08 1.83 2.21
CA MET A 57 21.59 2.31 3.50
C MET A 57 21.80 1.18 4.49
N GLU A 58 20.91 0.19 4.52
CA GLU A 58 21.04 -0.99 5.38
C GLU A 58 22.35 -1.75 5.08
N SER A 59 22.64 -1.96 3.79
CA SER A 59 23.88 -2.64 3.36
C SER A 59 25.16 -1.87 3.69
N LYS A 60 25.10 -0.54 3.90
CA LYS A 60 26.27 0.31 4.17
C LYS A 60 26.43 0.66 5.66
N PHE A 61 25.34 0.80 6.41
CA PHE A 61 25.36 1.44 7.73
C PHE A 61 24.86 0.54 8.88
N HIS A 62 24.67 -0.77 8.66
CA HIS A 62 24.39 -1.77 9.73
C HIS A 62 23.36 -1.32 10.78
N GLY A 63 22.26 -0.70 10.34
CA GLY A 63 21.12 -0.42 11.22
C GLY A 63 20.28 0.76 10.76
N LEU A 64 19.14 0.48 10.15
CA LEU A 64 18.01 1.42 10.12
C LEU A 64 16.98 1.01 11.16
N THR A 65 16.59 1.96 12.00
CA THR A 65 15.45 1.71 12.89
C THR A 65 14.14 2.00 12.16
N ARG A 66 13.06 1.40 12.66
CA ARG A 66 11.70 1.71 12.19
C ARG A 66 11.38 3.21 12.28
N ASN A 67 11.94 3.92 13.26
CA ASN A 67 11.71 5.34 13.43
C ASN A 67 12.38 6.17 12.33
N ASP A 68 13.55 5.76 11.85
CA ASP A 68 14.24 6.44 10.75
C ASP A 68 13.44 6.32 9.45
N VAL A 69 12.91 5.12 9.17
CA VAL A 69 12.01 4.89 8.02
C VAL A 69 10.77 5.79 8.11
N ARG A 70 10.16 5.91 9.28
CA ARG A 70 8.99 6.79 9.49
C ARG A 70 9.31 8.27 9.30
N ARG A 71 10.50 8.72 9.74
CA ARG A 71 10.96 10.10 9.53
C ARG A 71 11.24 10.36 8.05
N MET A 72 11.91 9.44 7.36
CA MET A 72 12.18 9.58 5.92
C MET A 72 10.89 9.65 5.11
N ALA A 73 9.90 8.79 5.40
CA ALA A 73 8.59 8.84 4.76
C ALA A 73 7.86 10.18 5.02
N TYR A 74 7.93 10.72 6.24
CA TYR A 74 7.36 12.03 6.57
C TYR A 74 8.03 13.17 5.78
N MET A 75 9.37 13.19 5.78
CA MET A 75 10.14 14.19 5.03
C MET A 75 9.86 14.13 3.53
N LEU A 76 9.77 12.92 2.97
CA LEU A 76 9.49 12.72 1.55
C LEU A 76 8.08 13.22 1.19
N ALA A 77 7.07 12.96 2.02
CA ALA A 77 5.71 13.46 1.81
C ALA A 77 5.63 14.99 1.88
N LYS A 78 6.25 15.60 2.90
CA LYS A 78 6.28 17.07 3.05
C LYS A 78 7.05 17.76 1.92
N ARG A 79 8.20 17.21 1.50
CA ARG A 79 9.03 17.76 0.43
C ARG A 79 8.34 17.71 -0.93
N ASN A 80 7.53 16.68 -1.19
CA ASN A 80 6.74 16.57 -2.41
C ASN A 80 5.35 17.24 -2.29
N HIS A 81 5.10 17.99 -1.20
CA HIS A 81 3.82 18.66 -0.93
C HIS A 81 2.60 17.73 -1.05
N LEU A 82 2.75 16.46 -0.70
CA LEU A 82 1.68 15.48 -0.76
C LEU A 82 0.71 15.67 0.40
N GLU A 83 -0.59 15.59 0.13
CA GLU A 83 -1.59 15.52 1.18
C GLU A 83 -1.39 14.24 1.99
N ASN A 84 -1.02 14.40 3.26
CA ASN A 84 -0.70 13.29 4.14
C ASN A 84 -1.43 13.41 5.47
N PRO A 85 -1.87 12.29 6.07
CA PRO A 85 -2.52 12.28 7.38
C PRO A 85 -1.49 12.30 8.53
N PHE A 86 -0.22 12.62 8.26
CA PHE A 86 0.82 12.59 9.27
C PHE A 86 0.69 13.80 10.20
N GLY A 87 0.79 13.57 11.51
CA GLY A 87 0.80 14.66 12.47
C GLY A 87 2.07 15.50 12.37
N GLU A 88 2.09 16.66 13.02
CA GLU A 88 3.26 17.55 13.08
C GLU A 88 4.43 16.98 13.90
N SER A 89 4.28 15.77 14.46
CA SER A 89 5.30 15.07 15.24
C SER A 89 6.53 14.62 14.44
N GLY A 90 6.62 14.96 13.14
CA GLY A 90 7.79 14.66 12.30
C GLY A 90 7.92 13.18 11.93
N MET A 91 6.86 12.38 12.07
CA MET A 91 6.88 10.94 11.83
C MET A 91 5.65 10.48 11.06
N ALA A 92 5.85 9.55 10.12
CA ALA A 92 4.76 8.91 9.41
C ALA A 92 4.00 7.91 10.30
N GLY A 93 2.67 7.87 10.21
CA GLY A 93 1.81 6.98 10.98
C GLY A 93 1.49 7.46 12.41
N LYS A 94 0.50 6.85 13.06
CA LYS A 94 0.05 7.23 14.42
C LYS A 94 1.16 6.95 15.44
N ASN A 95 1.31 7.81 16.44
CA ASN A 95 2.11 7.49 17.63
C ASN A 95 1.39 6.33 18.33
N GLY A 96 2.01 5.15 18.33
CA GLY A 96 1.52 3.96 18.98
C GLY A 96 1.85 3.98 20.46
#